data_AF-A0AAU3ISD3-F1
#
_entry.id   AF-A0AAU3ISD3-F1
#
_cell.length_a   1.000
_cell.length_b   1.000
_cell.length_c   1.000
_cell.angle_alpha   90.00
_cell.angle_beta   90.00
_cell.angle_gamma   90.00
#
_symmetry.space_group_name_H-M   'P 1'
#
loop_
_entity.id
_entity.type
_entity.pdbx_description
1 polymer ?
#
loop_
_entity_poly.entity_id
_entity_poly.type
_entity_poly.pdbx_seq_one_letter_code
_entity_poly.pdbx_strand_id
1 'polypeptide(L)'
;MTFVKDVEARGMHHCETTALGVLLRHEGLDLSEPMLFGLGSGLSFVYWDAKAMPVPFLGGRVKPFELTRNLTARLGLTLVAEETTSSRRAWENVAASVDAGRPVGLQLDCYHLDYFRTKVHFGGHVVAMYGYDEHEVYLVDTGRQGGAVRTSRAGLARARAERGPMTARNRSFTITVPERPLSWQDQIIPAVRDCADAFLAAPIANLGYRGIEKAGSRVPGWLLRAAEPRRDLPQAALLMERGGPAACSAPSTGMRASAPSFRPGVKARAGVPARARTCLHPQVTVGVAAARCTACSPLNSRRSTSKSAQTSRMSSSYRAGIGPVKAPRRYFVTHTTWAWRVWTPWRSMRTSGSLRVWIPSR
;
A
#
# COMPACT_ATOMS: atom_id res chain seq x y z
N MET A 1 24.31 -23.97 -0.99
CA MET A 1 22.85 -23.80 -0.78
C MET A 1 22.65 -23.52 0.69
N THR A 2 22.06 -22.38 1.02
CA THR A 2 21.87 -21.93 2.40
C THR A 2 20.38 -21.76 2.67
N PHE A 3 19.92 -22.30 3.79
CA PHE A 3 18.56 -22.13 4.28
C PHE A 3 18.57 -21.80 5.76
N VAL A 4 17.65 -20.92 6.13
CA VAL A 4 17.25 -20.76 7.52
C VAL A 4 16.38 -21.95 7.92
N LYS A 5 16.68 -22.56 9.08
CA LYS A 5 15.91 -23.68 9.63
C LYS A 5 14.58 -23.18 10.20
N ASP A 6 13.62 -24.09 10.30
CA ASP A 6 12.34 -23.86 11.00
C ASP A 6 11.50 -22.67 10.48
N VAL A 7 11.70 -22.29 9.21
CA VAL A 7 10.87 -21.29 8.54
C VAL A 7 9.57 -21.94 8.05
N GLU A 8 8.48 -21.64 8.75
CA GLU A 8 7.14 -21.98 8.27
C GLU A 8 6.76 -21.06 7.08
N ALA A 9 6.62 -21.64 5.89
CA ALA A 9 6.21 -20.94 4.67
C ALA A 9 4.67 -20.74 4.57
N ARG A 10 4.04 -20.37 5.70
CA ARG A 10 2.61 -20.10 5.80
C ARG A 10 2.25 -18.76 5.15
N GLY A 11 1.73 -18.81 3.92
CA GLY A 11 1.25 -17.63 3.20
C GLY A 11 -0.06 -17.09 3.78
N MET A 12 -0.20 -15.76 3.86
CA MET A 12 -1.43 -15.07 4.27
C MET A 12 -2.07 -14.33 3.07
N HIS A 13 -3.08 -13.49 3.28
CA HIS A 13 -3.74 -12.76 2.19
C HIS A 13 -2.94 -11.54 1.70
N HIS A 14 -2.33 -10.77 2.60
CA HIS A 14 -1.52 -9.60 2.27
C HIS A 14 -0.02 -9.91 2.32
N CYS A 15 0.74 -9.37 1.36
CA CYS A 15 2.17 -9.65 1.23
C CYS A 15 3.01 -9.15 2.44
N GLU A 16 2.78 -7.90 2.87
CA GLU A 16 3.42 -7.31 4.07
C GLU A 16 3.14 -8.07 5.37
N THR A 17 1.89 -8.47 5.65
CA THR A 17 1.55 -9.27 6.84
C THR A 17 2.06 -10.71 6.72
N THR A 18 2.09 -11.28 5.51
CA THR A 18 2.72 -12.58 5.27
C THR A 18 4.20 -12.55 5.65
N ALA A 19 4.95 -11.61 5.08
CA ALA A 19 6.37 -11.46 5.36
C ALA A 19 6.62 -11.19 6.85
N LEU A 20 5.85 -10.27 7.44
CA LEU A 20 5.92 -9.95 8.87
C LEU A 20 5.63 -11.18 9.75
N GLY A 21 4.58 -11.94 9.44
CA GLY A 21 4.22 -13.15 10.16
C GLY A 21 5.29 -14.23 10.07
N VAL A 22 5.99 -14.36 8.94
CA VAL A 22 7.16 -15.25 8.80
C VAL A 22 8.28 -14.84 9.76
N LEU A 23 8.65 -13.56 9.77
CA LEU A 23 9.72 -13.08 10.64
C LEU A 23 9.38 -13.24 12.13
N LEU A 24 8.14 -12.92 12.52
CA LEU A 24 7.71 -13.00 13.92
C LEU A 24 7.60 -14.43 14.43
N ARG A 25 7.06 -15.36 13.62
CA ARG A 25 6.99 -16.77 14.00
C ARG A 25 8.36 -17.40 14.18
N HIS A 26 9.33 -17.02 13.34
CA HIS A 26 10.72 -17.45 13.51
C HIS A 26 11.34 -16.93 14.83
N GLU A 27 10.85 -15.80 15.33
CA GLU A 27 11.24 -15.23 16.63
C GLU A 27 10.30 -15.69 17.78
N GLY A 28 9.46 -16.71 17.54
CA GLY A 28 8.59 -17.32 18.55
C GLY A 28 7.26 -16.60 18.82
N LEU A 29 6.90 -15.58 18.03
CA LEU A 29 5.64 -14.84 18.15
C LEU A 29 4.71 -15.16 16.98
N ASP A 30 3.71 -16.03 17.20
CA ASP A 30 2.68 -16.32 16.21
C ASP A 30 1.42 -15.46 16.43
N LEU A 31 1.12 -14.59 15.45
CA LEU A 31 -0.07 -13.76 15.42
C LEU A 31 -0.84 -14.02 14.12
N SER A 32 -2.17 -14.07 14.23
CA SER A 32 -3.03 -14.18 13.06
C SER A 32 -2.95 -12.92 12.18
N GLU A 33 -3.26 -13.05 10.89
CA GLU A 33 -3.22 -11.90 9.97
C GLU A 33 -4.09 -10.71 10.43
N PRO A 34 -5.33 -10.90 10.93
CA PRO A 34 -6.11 -9.80 11.50
C PRO A 34 -5.42 -9.13 12.70
N MET A 35 -4.70 -9.88 13.53
CA MET A 35 -3.95 -9.33 14.65
C MET A 35 -2.75 -8.51 14.18
N LEU A 36 -1.98 -9.00 13.20
CA LEU A 36 -0.88 -8.26 12.58
C LEU A 36 -1.38 -6.94 11.97
N PHE A 37 -2.50 -7.00 11.24
CA PHE A 37 -3.10 -5.84 10.61
C PHE A 37 -3.65 -4.83 11.61
N GLY A 38 -4.36 -5.31 12.64
CA GLY A 38 -4.94 -4.48 13.69
C GLY A 38 -3.89 -3.81 14.57
N LEU A 39 -2.93 -4.57 15.09
CA LEU A 39 -1.84 -4.05 15.94
C LEU A 39 -0.92 -3.09 15.17
N GLY A 40 -0.76 -3.28 13.85
CA GLY A 40 -0.06 -2.33 12.99
C GLY A 40 -0.86 -1.08 12.62
N SER A 41 -2.07 -0.90 13.16
CA SER A 41 -2.99 0.19 12.80
C SER A 41 -3.16 0.31 11.28
N GLY A 42 -3.32 -0.83 10.61
CA GLY A 42 -3.14 -0.95 9.16
C GLY A 42 -4.27 -0.35 8.32
N LEU A 43 -5.46 -0.14 8.89
CA LEU A 43 -6.61 0.40 8.19
C LEU A 43 -6.43 1.90 7.94
N SER A 44 -6.63 2.32 6.70
CA SER A 44 -6.65 3.73 6.34
C SER A 44 -7.43 3.92 5.03
N PHE A 45 -7.41 5.11 4.48
CA PHE A 45 -7.88 5.33 3.11
C PHE A 45 -6.99 6.37 2.43
N VAL A 46 -6.70 6.17 1.15
CA VAL A 46 -6.02 7.15 0.30
C VAL A 46 -6.70 7.25 -1.06
N TYR A 47 -7.00 8.47 -1.48
CA TYR A 47 -7.32 8.83 -2.86
C TYR A 47 -6.11 9.53 -3.47
N TRP A 48 -5.50 8.93 -4.47
CA TRP A 48 -4.37 9.52 -5.19
C TRP A 48 -4.69 9.69 -6.66
N ASP A 49 -4.50 10.90 -7.15
CA ASP A 49 -4.87 11.27 -8.51
C ASP A 49 -3.79 12.19 -9.08
N ALA A 50 -2.93 11.62 -9.92
CA ALA A 50 -1.92 12.35 -10.65
C ALA A 50 -2.31 12.47 -12.13
N LYS A 51 -1.92 13.58 -12.79
CA LYS A 51 -2.28 13.87 -14.18
C LYS A 51 -1.87 12.77 -15.17
N ALA A 52 -0.74 12.10 -14.91
CA ALA A 52 -0.23 11.03 -15.76
C ALA A 52 -0.94 9.67 -15.54
N MET A 53 -1.84 9.57 -14.56
CA MET A 53 -2.55 8.33 -14.26
C MET A 53 -3.86 8.25 -15.04
N PRO A 54 -4.11 7.13 -15.77
CA PRO A 54 -5.35 6.95 -16.54
C PRO A 54 -6.58 6.91 -15.62
N VAL A 55 -6.44 6.32 -14.44
CA VAL A 55 -7.45 6.29 -13.37
C VAL A 55 -6.80 6.60 -12.02
N PRO A 56 -7.51 7.26 -11.09
CA PRO A 56 -7.01 7.47 -9.74
C PRO A 56 -6.74 6.17 -9.00
N PHE A 57 -5.73 6.17 -8.14
CA PHE A 57 -5.45 5.08 -7.21
C PHE A 57 -6.22 5.26 -5.90
N LEU A 58 -6.91 4.20 -5.49
CA LEU A 58 -7.54 4.10 -4.18
C LEU A 58 -6.83 3.03 -3.36
N GLY A 59 -6.42 3.38 -2.15
CA GLY A 59 -5.84 2.43 -1.20
C GLY A 59 -6.67 2.41 0.09
N GLY A 60 -6.89 1.22 0.64
CA GLY A 60 -7.66 1.01 1.88
C GLY A 60 -6.79 0.76 3.12
N ARG A 61 -5.50 1.10 3.06
CA ARG A 61 -4.53 0.79 4.13
C ARG A 61 -3.49 1.90 4.25
N VAL A 62 -2.74 1.86 5.35
CA VAL A 62 -1.54 2.70 5.54
C VAL A 62 -0.52 2.46 4.42
N LYS A 63 0.45 3.39 4.28
CA LYS A 63 1.51 3.30 3.28
C LYS A 63 2.34 2.03 3.50
N PRO A 64 2.97 1.47 2.43
CA PRO A 64 3.86 0.33 2.57
C PRO A 64 4.91 0.56 3.66
N PHE A 65 5.15 -0.47 4.47
CA PHE A 65 6.09 -0.49 5.58
C PHE A 65 5.67 0.28 6.84
N GLU A 66 4.63 1.13 6.78
CA GLU A 66 4.10 1.79 7.99
C GLU A 66 3.43 0.78 8.92
N LEU A 67 2.75 -0.25 8.39
CA LEU A 67 2.16 -1.31 9.21
C LEU A 67 3.25 -2.02 10.03
N THR A 68 4.35 -2.40 9.38
CA THR A 68 5.50 -3.03 10.05
C THR A 68 6.13 -2.12 11.10
N ARG A 69 6.32 -0.82 10.80
CA ARG A 69 6.84 0.17 11.76
C ARG A 69 5.93 0.33 12.97
N ASN A 70 4.62 0.46 12.75
CA ASN A 70 3.64 0.62 13.81
C ASN A 70 3.61 -0.60 14.72
N LEU A 71 3.55 -1.80 14.14
CA LEU A 71 3.48 -3.04 14.92
C LEU A 71 4.75 -3.24 15.75
N THR A 72 5.92 -3.06 15.14
CA THR A 72 7.21 -3.25 15.83
C THR A 72 7.39 -2.24 16.96
N ALA A 73 7.10 -0.95 16.72
CA ALA A 73 7.15 0.06 17.77
C ALA A 73 6.14 -0.23 18.90
N ARG A 74 4.92 -0.62 18.57
CA ARG A 74 3.85 -0.90 19.53
C ARG A 74 4.16 -2.07 20.45
N LEU A 75 4.78 -3.12 19.91
CA LEU A 75 5.11 -4.32 20.67
C LEU A 75 6.52 -4.25 21.30
N GLY A 76 7.24 -3.15 21.10
CA GLY A 76 8.60 -2.98 21.60
C GLY A 76 9.61 -3.91 20.92
N LEU A 77 9.37 -4.29 19.66
CA LEU A 77 10.26 -5.15 18.89
C LEU A 77 11.42 -4.35 18.29
N THR A 78 12.57 -4.99 18.12
CA THR A 78 13.69 -4.36 17.43
C THR A 78 13.51 -4.54 15.93
N LEU A 79 13.26 -3.44 15.21
CA LEU A 79 13.22 -3.39 13.76
C LEU A 79 14.53 -2.83 13.21
N VAL A 80 15.30 -3.66 12.49
CA VAL A 80 16.47 -3.20 11.74
C VAL A 80 16.09 -3.15 10.26
N ALA A 81 16.00 -1.95 9.70
CA ALA A 81 15.67 -1.72 8.30
C ALA A 81 16.83 -1.03 7.59
N GLU A 82 17.29 -1.63 6.50
CA GLU A 82 18.41 -1.14 5.71
C GLU A 82 17.97 -0.77 4.29
N GLU A 83 18.58 0.27 3.74
CA GLU A 83 18.38 0.70 2.36
C GLU A 83 19.71 1.03 1.72
N THR A 84 19.84 0.72 0.44
CA THR A 84 21.03 1.06 -0.35
C THR A 84 20.69 1.17 -1.83
N THR A 85 21.43 1.98 -2.56
CA THR A 85 21.35 2.07 -4.02
C THR A 85 22.24 1.04 -4.72
N SER A 86 23.13 0.35 -3.99
CA SER A 86 24.05 -0.65 -4.54
C SER A 86 23.44 -2.05 -4.47
N SER A 87 23.18 -2.65 -5.63
CA SER A 87 22.68 -4.04 -5.70
C SER A 87 23.63 -5.05 -5.07
N ARG A 88 24.96 -4.81 -5.13
CA ARG A 88 25.95 -5.66 -4.48
C ARG A 88 25.79 -5.62 -2.96
N ARG A 89 25.76 -4.42 -2.37
CA ARG A 89 25.58 -4.25 -0.91
C ARG A 89 24.21 -4.77 -0.48
N ALA A 90 23.18 -4.54 -1.29
CA ALA A 90 21.84 -5.06 -1.05
C ALA A 90 21.82 -6.59 -0.95
N TRP A 91 22.61 -7.28 -1.78
CA TRP A 91 22.80 -8.73 -1.70
C TRP A 91 23.56 -9.15 -0.45
N GLU A 92 24.68 -8.49 -0.14
CA GLU A 92 25.49 -8.77 1.06
C GLU A 92 24.65 -8.70 2.34
N ASN A 93 23.81 -7.66 2.48
CA ASN A 93 22.94 -7.49 3.63
C ASN A 93 21.96 -8.67 3.83
N VAL A 94 21.34 -9.17 2.75
CA VAL A 94 20.35 -10.25 2.86
C VAL A 94 21.00 -11.62 2.99
N ALA A 95 22.13 -11.84 2.31
CA ALA A 95 22.90 -13.07 2.43
C ALA A 95 23.44 -13.22 3.87
N ALA A 96 24.02 -12.16 4.45
CA ALA A 96 24.53 -12.18 5.82
C ALA A 96 23.44 -12.53 6.85
N SER A 97 22.21 -12.02 6.68
CA SER A 97 21.09 -12.39 7.56
C SER A 97 20.73 -13.87 7.45
N VAL A 98 20.62 -14.38 6.21
CA VAL A 98 20.27 -15.77 5.96
C VAL A 98 21.37 -16.73 6.43
N ASP A 99 22.64 -16.37 6.21
CA ASP A 99 23.81 -17.11 6.67
C ASP A 99 23.88 -17.15 8.21
N ALA A 100 23.40 -16.10 8.88
CA ALA A 100 23.21 -16.06 10.34
C ALA A 100 21.97 -16.81 10.83
N GLY A 101 21.27 -17.54 9.95
CA GLY A 101 20.09 -18.31 10.32
C GLY A 101 18.86 -17.46 10.63
N ARG A 102 18.72 -16.28 10.01
CA ARG A 102 17.57 -15.39 10.23
C ARG A 102 16.87 -15.03 8.92
N PRO A 103 15.55 -15.25 8.79
CA PRO A 103 14.83 -14.82 7.60
C PRO A 103 14.83 -13.30 7.51
N VAL A 104 14.72 -12.78 6.29
CA VAL A 104 14.80 -11.33 6.03
C VAL A 104 13.62 -10.87 5.18
N GLY A 105 12.93 -9.83 5.65
CA GLY A 105 11.86 -9.19 4.91
C GLY A 105 12.42 -8.28 3.82
N LEU A 106 11.81 -8.29 2.64
CA LEU A 106 12.24 -7.51 1.47
C LEU A 106 11.06 -6.71 0.93
N GLN A 107 11.28 -5.43 0.64
CA GLN A 107 10.33 -4.64 -0.16
C GLN A 107 10.89 -4.50 -1.59
N LEU A 108 10.09 -4.85 -2.59
CA LEU A 108 10.51 -4.97 -3.98
C LEU A 108 9.35 -4.80 -4.97
N ASP A 109 9.66 -4.74 -6.26
CA ASP A 109 8.66 -4.74 -7.35
C ASP A 109 8.34 -6.17 -7.82
N CYS A 110 7.06 -6.56 -7.74
CA CYS A 110 6.60 -7.90 -8.12
C CYS A 110 6.74 -8.20 -9.62
N TYR A 111 6.88 -7.19 -10.49
CA TYR A 111 7.05 -7.34 -11.94
C TYR A 111 8.22 -8.27 -12.30
N HIS A 112 9.35 -8.11 -11.59
CA HIS A 112 10.61 -8.79 -11.91
C HIS A 112 10.72 -10.20 -11.33
N LEU A 113 9.76 -10.62 -10.52
CA LEU A 113 9.74 -11.94 -9.89
C LEU A 113 9.25 -13.00 -10.88
N ASP A 114 9.99 -14.09 -10.99
CA ASP A 114 9.78 -15.10 -12.05
C ASP A 114 8.45 -15.85 -11.90
N TYR A 115 8.00 -16.07 -10.66
CA TYR A 115 6.73 -16.75 -10.37
C TYR A 115 5.49 -15.89 -10.58
N PHE A 116 5.65 -14.56 -10.71
CA PHE A 116 4.53 -13.67 -11.05
C PHE A 116 4.20 -13.78 -12.54
N ARG A 117 3.08 -14.44 -12.84
CA ARG A 117 2.56 -14.62 -14.22
C ARG A 117 2.08 -13.31 -14.83
N THR A 118 1.47 -12.45 -14.03
CA THR A 118 0.98 -11.14 -14.48
C THR A 118 2.06 -10.09 -14.25
N LYS A 119 2.53 -9.47 -15.32
CA LYS A 119 3.60 -8.48 -15.28
C LYS A 119 3.04 -7.08 -15.12
N VAL A 120 2.94 -6.63 -13.87
CA VAL A 120 2.51 -5.27 -13.48
C VAL A 120 3.50 -4.73 -12.47
N HIS A 121 3.95 -3.49 -12.67
CA HIS A 121 4.83 -2.80 -11.73
C HIS A 121 4.10 -2.46 -10.43
N PHE A 122 4.64 -2.96 -9.32
CA PHE A 122 4.18 -2.63 -7.97
C PHE A 122 5.33 -2.75 -6.98
N GLY A 123 6.09 -1.67 -6.82
CA GLY A 123 7.23 -1.54 -5.90
C GLY A 123 6.92 -1.61 -4.41
N GLY A 124 5.64 -1.74 -4.04
CA GLY A 124 5.18 -1.89 -2.67
C GLY A 124 5.03 -3.34 -2.22
N HIS A 125 5.46 -4.32 -3.02
CA HIS A 125 5.34 -5.74 -2.68
C HIS A 125 6.36 -6.12 -1.60
N VAL A 126 5.97 -7.03 -0.71
CA VAL A 126 6.80 -7.44 0.42
C VAL A 126 6.82 -8.96 0.53
N VAL A 127 8.01 -9.53 0.65
CA VAL A 127 8.22 -10.99 0.78
C VAL A 127 9.22 -11.27 1.90
N ALA A 128 9.21 -12.48 2.44
CA ALA A 128 10.28 -12.94 3.34
C ALA A 128 11.23 -13.87 2.57
N MET A 129 12.53 -13.63 2.64
CA MET A 129 13.56 -14.51 2.10
C MET A 129 14.11 -15.40 3.22
N TYR A 130 14.25 -16.70 2.92
CA TYR A 130 14.72 -17.68 3.89
C TYR A 130 15.81 -18.61 3.37
N GLY A 131 16.21 -18.46 2.10
CA GLY A 131 17.28 -19.26 1.55
C GLY A 131 17.75 -18.77 0.19
N TYR A 132 18.90 -19.27 -0.24
CA TYR A 132 19.42 -19.07 -1.57
C TYR A 132 20.43 -20.16 -1.96
N ASP A 133 20.65 -20.31 -3.25
CA ASP A 133 21.80 -21.02 -3.81
C ASP A 133 22.52 -20.14 -4.84
N GLU A 134 23.33 -20.74 -5.71
CA GLU A 134 24.09 -20.00 -6.71
C GLU A 134 23.18 -19.27 -7.71
N HIS A 135 21.99 -19.79 -7.99
CA HIS A 135 21.10 -19.34 -9.06
C HIS A 135 19.78 -18.77 -8.54
N GLU A 136 19.21 -19.37 -7.51
CA GLU A 136 17.86 -19.11 -7.04
C GLU A 136 17.85 -18.51 -5.62
N VAL A 137 16.77 -17.79 -5.32
CA VAL A 137 16.40 -17.36 -3.97
C VAL A 137 15.06 -17.96 -3.59
N TYR A 138 14.93 -18.33 -2.32
CA TYR A 138 13.75 -18.97 -1.76
C TYR A 138 13.02 -17.97 -0.86
N LEU A 139 11.74 -17.78 -1.15
CA LEU A 139 10.92 -16.73 -0.58
C LEU A 139 9.61 -17.30 -0.04
N VAL A 140 9.01 -16.60 0.90
CA VAL A 140 7.62 -16.77 1.32
C VAL A 140 6.84 -15.54 0.86
N ASP A 141 5.79 -15.79 0.08
CA ASP A 141 4.81 -14.82 -0.40
C ASP A 141 3.41 -15.25 0.08
N THR A 142 2.39 -14.47 -0.27
CA THR A 142 0.98 -14.73 0.02
C THR A 142 0.54 -16.15 -0.35
N GLY A 143 -0.49 -16.64 0.34
CA GLY A 143 -1.08 -17.95 0.03
C GLY A 143 -1.59 -18.04 -1.41
N ARG A 144 -2.01 -16.91 -2.00
CA ARG A 144 -2.41 -16.81 -3.40
C ARG A 144 -1.27 -17.12 -4.38
N GLN A 145 -0.03 -16.82 -4.02
CA GLN A 145 1.16 -17.14 -4.81
C GLN A 145 1.73 -18.53 -4.48
N GLY A 146 1.20 -19.21 -3.48
CA GLY A 146 1.60 -20.56 -3.07
C GLY A 146 2.34 -20.65 -1.73
N GLY A 147 2.54 -19.53 -1.01
CA GLY A 147 3.35 -19.54 0.22
C GLY A 147 4.84 -19.62 -0.13
N ALA A 148 5.40 -20.83 -0.21
CA ALA A 148 6.78 -21.06 -0.61
C ALA A 148 6.95 -20.88 -2.13
N VAL A 149 7.82 -19.94 -2.52
CA VAL A 149 8.09 -19.61 -3.93
C VAL A 149 9.59 -19.39 -4.15
N ARG A 150 10.02 -19.38 -5.41
CA ARG A 150 11.41 -19.12 -5.79
C ARG A 150 11.50 -18.22 -7.01
N THR A 151 12.60 -17.48 -7.11
CA THR A 151 12.95 -16.66 -8.27
C THR A 151 14.46 -16.66 -8.43
N SER A 152 14.94 -16.35 -9.63
CA SER A 152 16.36 -16.17 -9.91
C SER A 152 16.96 -15.01 -9.11
N ARG A 153 18.25 -15.12 -8.77
CA ARG A 153 19.02 -14.02 -8.12
C ARG A 153 19.02 -12.76 -8.97
N ALA A 154 19.08 -12.91 -10.29
CA ALA A 154 19.01 -11.79 -11.23
C ALA A 154 17.63 -11.11 -11.20
N GLY A 155 16.54 -11.89 -11.13
CA GLY A 155 15.17 -11.40 -10.94
C GLY A 155 15.03 -10.63 -9.64
N LEU A 156 15.51 -11.18 -8.53
CA LEU A 156 15.49 -10.51 -7.22
C LEU A 156 16.27 -9.18 -7.25
N ALA A 157 17.46 -9.17 -7.87
CA ALA A 157 18.27 -7.97 -7.96
C ALA A 157 17.56 -6.85 -8.73
N ARG A 158 16.90 -7.16 -9.85
CA ARG A 158 16.07 -6.19 -10.59
C ARG A 158 14.86 -5.73 -9.78
N ALA A 159 14.15 -6.67 -9.14
CA ALA A 159 12.98 -6.38 -8.31
C ALA A 159 13.27 -5.37 -7.20
N ARG A 160 14.43 -5.52 -6.53
CA ARG A 160 14.85 -4.67 -5.41
C ARG A 160 15.43 -3.32 -5.86
N ALA A 161 15.98 -3.24 -7.06
CA ALA A 161 16.59 -2.03 -7.60
C ALA A 161 15.62 -1.14 -8.40
N GLU A 162 14.38 -1.61 -8.62
CA GLU A 162 13.35 -0.91 -9.36
C GLU A 162 13.04 0.48 -8.78
N ARG A 163 12.67 1.42 -9.65
CA ARG A 163 12.38 2.81 -9.27
C ARG A 163 10.97 3.17 -9.72
N GLY A 164 10.21 3.78 -8.82
CA GLY A 164 8.89 4.26 -9.18
C GLY A 164 7.99 4.49 -7.97
N PRO A 165 6.68 4.58 -8.20
CA PRO A 165 5.71 4.67 -7.12
C PRO A 165 5.87 3.51 -6.14
N MET A 166 5.87 3.83 -4.84
CA MET A 166 5.90 2.86 -3.74
C MET A 166 7.18 2.00 -3.63
N THR A 167 8.18 2.15 -4.51
CA THR A 167 9.47 1.46 -4.42
C THR A 167 10.28 1.92 -3.21
N ALA A 168 11.13 1.04 -2.68
CA ALA A 168 12.16 1.38 -1.71
C ALA A 168 13.56 1.10 -2.29
N ARG A 169 14.61 1.73 -1.75
CA ARG A 169 15.99 1.57 -2.24
C ARG A 169 16.57 0.24 -1.75
N ASN A 170 16.27 -0.85 -2.46
CA ASN A 170 16.68 -2.22 -2.11
C ASN A 170 16.37 -2.62 -0.65
N ARG A 171 15.27 -2.14 -0.08
CA ARG A 171 15.00 -2.27 1.36
C ARG A 171 14.96 -3.73 1.81
N SER A 172 15.73 -4.02 2.85
CA SER A 172 15.66 -5.26 3.62
C SER A 172 15.40 -4.93 5.09
N PHE A 173 14.75 -5.83 5.81
CA PHE A 173 14.50 -5.65 7.22
C PHE A 173 14.48 -6.97 8.00
N THR A 174 14.92 -6.92 9.24
CA THR A 174 14.79 -8.02 10.20
C THR A 174 14.08 -7.51 11.45
N ILE A 175 13.45 -8.43 12.17
CA ILE A 175 12.73 -8.13 13.40
C ILE A 175 13.25 -9.08 14.47
N THR A 176 13.52 -8.56 15.66
CA THR A 176 13.90 -9.36 16.82
C THR A 176 12.92 -9.11 17.95
N VAL A 177 12.42 -10.20 18.53
CA VAL A 177 11.58 -10.15 19.74
C VAL A 177 12.52 -10.08 20.94
N PRO A 178 12.46 -9.02 21.77
CA PRO A 178 13.29 -8.95 22.97
C PRO A 178 12.86 -10.03 23.98
N GLU A 179 13.71 -10.35 24.96
CA GLU A 179 13.40 -11.35 26.02
C GLU A 179 12.08 -11.08 26.76
N ARG A 180 11.72 -9.80 26.88
CA ARG A 180 10.50 -9.33 27.53
C ARG A 180 9.74 -8.38 26.60
N PRO A 181 8.99 -8.90 25.62
CA PRO A 181 8.20 -8.06 24.73
C PRO A 181 6.98 -7.51 25.46
N LEU A 182 6.40 -6.42 24.93
CA LEU A 182 5.13 -5.93 25.45
C LEU A 182 4.02 -6.94 25.14
N SER A 183 3.11 -7.13 26.10
CA SER A 183 1.89 -7.93 25.94
C SER A 183 1.05 -7.38 24.79
N TRP A 184 0.92 -8.13 23.71
CA TRP A 184 0.17 -7.70 22.53
C TRP A 184 -1.32 -7.53 22.84
N GLN A 185 -1.83 -8.24 23.83
CA GLN A 185 -3.20 -8.15 24.33
C GLN A 185 -3.50 -6.73 24.83
N ASP A 186 -2.57 -6.15 25.60
CA ASP A 186 -2.70 -4.81 26.17
C ASP A 186 -2.55 -3.71 25.11
N GLN A 187 -2.00 -4.07 23.94
CA GLN A 187 -1.78 -3.16 22.82
C GLN A 187 -2.95 -3.10 21.83
N ILE A 188 -3.98 -3.95 21.97
CA ILE A 188 -5.14 -3.97 21.07
C ILE A 188 -5.91 -2.64 21.11
N ILE A 189 -6.30 -2.18 22.31
CA ILE A 189 -7.09 -0.94 22.45
C ILE A 189 -6.29 0.30 22.01
N PRO A 190 -5.01 0.46 22.39
CA PRO A 190 -4.15 1.50 21.80
C PRO A 190 -4.11 1.45 20.27
N ALA A 191 -3.96 0.26 19.66
CA ALA A 191 -3.88 0.14 18.21
C ALA A 191 -5.16 0.58 17.49
N VAL A 192 -6.33 0.24 18.05
CA VAL A 192 -7.64 0.67 17.54
C VAL A 192 -7.80 2.18 17.66
N ARG A 193 -7.37 2.78 18.79
CA ARG A 193 -7.42 4.24 18.99
C ARG A 193 -6.52 4.96 17.99
N ASP A 194 -5.26 4.55 17.87
CA ASP A 194 -4.31 5.16 16.93
C ASP A 194 -4.81 5.05 15.48
N CYS A 195 -5.42 3.91 15.13
CA CYS A 195 -6.03 3.71 13.82
C CYS A 195 -7.20 4.66 13.59
N ALA A 196 -8.11 4.80 14.57
CA ALA A 196 -9.25 5.69 14.49
C ALA A 196 -8.81 7.16 14.42
N ASP A 197 -7.87 7.57 15.26
CA ASP A 197 -7.33 8.92 15.30
C ASP A 197 -6.65 9.27 13.97
N ALA A 198 -5.81 8.40 13.42
CA ALA A 198 -5.19 8.62 12.11
C ALA A 198 -6.24 8.72 10.98
N PHE A 199 -7.33 7.96 11.07
CA PHE A 199 -8.40 7.97 10.06
C PHE A 199 -9.28 9.23 10.14
N LEU A 200 -9.56 9.70 11.36
CA LEU A 200 -10.43 10.84 11.66
C LEU A 200 -9.69 12.18 11.67
N ALA A 201 -8.41 12.21 12.01
CA ALA A 201 -7.57 13.41 12.03
C ALA A 201 -6.69 13.49 10.77
N ALA A 202 -7.25 13.15 9.60
CA ALA A 202 -6.52 13.12 8.34
C ALA A 202 -5.90 14.50 7.98
N PRO A 203 -4.56 14.59 7.82
CA PRO A 203 -3.87 15.89 7.65
C PRO A 203 -4.14 16.53 6.28
N ILE A 204 -4.56 15.74 5.30
CA ILE A 204 -4.88 16.18 3.95
C ILE A 204 -6.19 15.55 3.48
N ALA A 205 -6.88 16.21 2.55
CA ALA A 205 -8.17 15.77 2.02
C ALA A 205 -8.12 14.45 1.22
N ASN A 206 -6.93 13.92 0.94
CA ASN A 206 -6.76 12.66 0.23
C ASN A 206 -6.75 11.44 1.15
N LEU A 207 -6.72 11.63 2.47
CA LEU A 207 -6.53 10.55 3.44
C LEU A 207 -7.75 10.36 4.34
N GLY A 208 -7.87 9.16 4.91
CA GLY A 208 -8.90 8.81 5.89
C GLY A 208 -10.32 9.07 5.36
N TYR A 209 -11.22 9.48 6.25
CA TYR A 209 -12.62 9.74 5.87
C TYR A 209 -12.75 10.85 4.82
N ARG A 210 -11.88 11.87 4.86
CA ARG A 210 -11.85 12.97 3.87
C ARG A 210 -11.47 12.47 2.48
N GLY A 211 -10.56 11.49 2.43
CA GLY A 211 -10.21 10.80 1.19
C GLY A 211 -11.40 10.07 0.59
N ILE A 212 -12.22 9.42 1.42
CA ILE A 212 -13.46 8.75 0.97
C ILE A 212 -14.44 9.77 0.41
N GLU A 213 -14.68 10.86 1.13
CA GLU A 213 -15.53 11.96 0.65
C GLU A 213 -15.03 12.51 -0.70
N LYS A 214 -13.72 12.77 -0.80
CA LYS A 214 -13.09 13.20 -2.04
C LYS A 214 -13.28 12.19 -3.16
N ALA A 215 -13.05 10.90 -2.91
CA ALA A 215 -13.27 9.85 -3.90
C ALA A 215 -14.74 9.84 -4.37
N GLY A 216 -15.70 9.88 -3.45
CA GLY A 216 -17.13 9.95 -3.75
C GLY A 216 -17.49 11.15 -4.64
N SER A 217 -16.90 12.32 -4.39
CA SER A 217 -17.10 13.51 -5.23
C SER A 217 -16.51 13.41 -6.64
N ARG A 218 -15.49 12.55 -6.84
CA ARG A 218 -14.73 12.45 -8.10
C ARG A 218 -15.15 11.29 -8.98
N VAL A 219 -15.58 10.17 -8.40
CA VAL A 219 -15.99 8.96 -9.13
C VAL A 219 -17.00 9.24 -10.26
N PRO A 220 -18.04 10.10 -10.09
CA PRO A 220 -18.95 10.42 -11.19
C PRO A 220 -18.28 11.00 -12.44
N GLY A 221 -17.15 11.70 -12.27
CA GLY A 221 -16.37 12.28 -13.38
C GLY A 221 -15.38 11.32 -14.04
N TRP A 222 -15.18 10.11 -13.50
CA TRP A 222 -14.16 9.20 -14.02
C TRP A 222 -14.45 8.68 -15.42
N LEU A 223 -15.72 8.50 -15.77
CA LEU A 223 -16.12 8.10 -17.13
C LEU A 223 -15.63 9.09 -18.19
N LEU A 224 -15.66 10.39 -17.88
CA LEU A 224 -15.21 11.46 -18.77
C LEU A 224 -13.68 11.63 -18.75
N ARG A 225 -13.04 11.22 -17.65
CA ARG A 225 -11.59 11.35 -17.46
C ARG A 225 -10.81 10.22 -18.12
N ALA A 226 -11.31 8.99 -18.04
CA ALA A 226 -10.58 7.81 -18.50
C ALA A 226 -10.39 7.87 -20.02
N ALA A 227 -9.16 7.65 -20.48
CA ALA A 227 -8.85 7.61 -21.91
C ALA A 227 -9.52 6.41 -22.58
N GLU A 228 -9.57 5.26 -21.89
CA GLU A 228 -10.20 4.05 -22.37
C GLU A 228 -11.16 3.48 -21.31
N PRO A 229 -12.36 4.06 -21.12
CA PRO A 229 -13.23 3.73 -19.98
C PRO A 229 -13.61 2.25 -19.87
N ARG A 230 -13.72 1.54 -21.00
CA ARG A 230 -14.02 0.10 -21.04
C ARG A 230 -12.88 -0.78 -20.51
N ARG A 231 -11.64 -0.28 -20.50
CA ARG A 231 -10.47 -0.96 -19.95
C ARG A 231 -10.16 -0.44 -18.55
N ASP A 232 -10.08 0.88 -18.40
CA ASP A 232 -9.49 1.51 -17.22
C ASP A 232 -10.42 1.42 -15.99
N LEU A 233 -11.74 1.56 -16.16
CA LEU A 233 -12.69 1.50 -15.04
C LEU A 233 -12.85 0.08 -14.47
N PRO A 234 -13.01 -0.98 -15.28
CA PRO A 234 -12.98 -2.35 -14.76
C PRO A 234 -11.66 -2.71 -14.10
N GLN A 235 -10.53 -2.20 -14.62
CA GLN A 235 -9.22 -2.40 -13.98
C GLN A 235 -9.16 -1.69 -12.61
N ALA A 236 -9.65 -0.46 -12.50
CA ALA A 236 -9.74 0.25 -11.23
C ALA A 236 -10.63 -0.51 -10.22
N ALA A 237 -11.79 -0.99 -10.66
CA ALA A 237 -12.70 -1.78 -9.82
C ALA A 237 -12.02 -3.10 -9.37
N LEU A 238 -11.36 -3.81 -10.28
CA LEU A 238 -10.60 -5.02 -9.95
C LEU A 238 -9.49 -4.76 -8.92
N LEU A 239 -8.77 -3.64 -9.06
CA LEU A 239 -7.75 -3.23 -8.09
C LEU A 239 -8.35 -2.86 -6.73
N MET A 240 -9.58 -2.33 -6.68
CA MET A 240 -10.25 -2.09 -5.40
C MET A 240 -10.73 -3.39 -4.76
N GLU A 241 -11.32 -4.30 -5.55
CA GLU A 241 -11.89 -5.55 -5.05
C GLU A 241 -10.82 -6.59 -4.69
N ARG A 242 -9.74 -6.65 -5.46
CA ARG A 242 -8.71 -7.68 -5.34
C ARG A 242 -7.33 -7.13 -4.98
N GLY A 243 -7.14 -5.82 -5.13
CA GLY A 243 -5.84 -5.17 -4.93
C GLY A 243 -5.59 -4.63 -3.52
N GLY A 244 -6.61 -4.44 -2.70
CA GLY A 244 -6.41 -4.51 -1.25
C GLY A 244 -6.77 -5.92 -0.81
N PRO A 245 -5.86 -6.88 -0.58
CA PRO A 245 -4.50 -6.78 -0.04
C PRO A 245 -3.39 -7.41 -0.94
N ALA A 246 -3.67 -7.74 -2.20
CA ALA A 246 -2.78 -8.56 -3.05
C ALA A 246 -2.79 -8.10 -4.53
N ALA A 247 -2.50 -6.82 -4.79
CA ALA A 247 -2.65 -6.19 -6.10
C ALA A 247 -1.87 -6.81 -7.28
N CYS A 248 -0.94 -7.73 -7.05
CA CYS A 248 -0.09 -8.26 -8.13
C CYS A 248 -0.69 -9.44 -8.92
N SER A 249 -2.02 -9.65 -8.97
CA SER A 249 -2.57 -10.65 -9.91
C SER A 249 -3.97 -10.32 -10.43
N ALA A 250 -4.02 -9.90 -11.69
CA ALA A 250 -5.24 -9.94 -12.50
C ALA A 250 -5.50 -11.38 -12.99
N PRO A 251 -6.76 -11.87 -13.04
CA PRO A 251 -7.08 -13.16 -13.64
C PRO A 251 -6.86 -13.11 -15.17
N SER A 252 -6.15 -14.10 -15.69
CA SER A 252 -6.12 -14.42 -17.12
C SER A 252 -7.44 -15.09 -17.52
N THR A 253 -8.49 -14.31 -17.74
CA THR A 253 -9.69 -14.81 -18.43
C THR A 253 -9.82 -14.07 -19.74
N GLY A 254 -9.50 -14.77 -20.83
CA GLY A 254 -9.64 -14.30 -22.20
C GLY A 254 -11.10 -13.96 -22.49
N MET A 255 -11.39 -12.67 -22.57
CA MET A 255 -12.60 -12.18 -23.22
C MET A 255 -12.26 -12.04 -24.70
N ARG A 256 -12.46 -13.11 -25.48
CA ARG A 256 -12.54 -12.99 -26.94
C ARG A 256 -13.77 -12.13 -27.25
N ALA A 257 -13.55 -10.84 -27.46
CA ALA A 257 -14.50 -10.04 -28.20
C ALA A 257 -14.37 -10.44 -29.67
N SER A 258 -15.25 -11.35 -30.11
CA SER A 258 -15.53 -11.56 -31.52
C SER A 258 -16.07 -10.27 -32.11
N ALA A 259 -15.21 -9.50 -32.77
CA ALA A 259 -15.63 -8.42 -33.66
C ALA A 259 -16.03 -9.02 -35.01
N PRO A 260 -17.18 -8.64 -35.60
CA PRO A 260 -17.55 -9.09 -36.93
C PRO A 260 -16.59 -8.50 -37.97
N SER A 261 -16.18 -9.34 -38.91
CA SER A 261 -15.31 -8.99 -40.03
C SER A 261 -15.96 -7.93 -40.92
N PHE A 262 -15.37 -6.74 -40.99
CA PHE A 262 -15.61 -5.79 -42.06
C PHE A 262 -14.47 -5.91 -43.07
N ARG A 263 -14.79 -6.35 -44.29
CA ARG A 263 -13.88 -6.30 -45.44
C ARG A 263 -13.95 -4.90 -46.06
N PRO A 264 -12.82 -4.29 -46.43
CA PRO A 264 -12.79 -3.38 -47.55
C PRO A 264 -11.95 -3.98 -48.68
N GLY A 265 -12.59 -4.11 -49.85
CA GLY A 265 -11.92 -4.40 -51.10
C GLY A 265 -11.50 -3.11 -51.83
N VAL A 266 -10.35 -3.22 -52.49
CA VAL A 266 -9.95 -2.56 -53.76
C VAL A 266 -9.30 -1.16 -53.72
N LYS A 267 -7.95 -1.23 -53.81
CA LYS A 267 -6.98 -0.56 -54.73
C LYS A 267 -7.12 0.93 -55.09
N ALA A 268 -6.03 1.67 -54.87
CA ALA A 268 -5.42 2.55 -55.89
C ALA A 268 -3.89 2.66 -55.68
N ARG A 269 -3.15 2.84 -56.79
CA ARG A 269 -1.69 2.65 -56.97
C ARG A 269 -0.86 3.93 -56.71
N ALA A 270 0.38 3.67 -56.27
CA ALA A 270 1.69 4.25 -56.65
C ALA A 270 1.89 5.75 -56.97
N GLY A 271 2.90 6.34 -56.30
CA GLY A 271 3.61 7.58 -56.67
C GLY A 271 4.85 7.78 -55.77
N VAL A 272 6.04 7.94 -56.37
CA VAL A 272 7.39 7.88 -55.75
C VAL A 272 7.84 9.24 -55.11
N PRO A 273 9.09 9.48 -54.63
CA PRO A 273 9.37 9.90 -53.25
C PRO A 273 9.94 11.34 -53.12
N ALA A 274 10.04 11.87 -51.89
CA ALA A 274 10.83 13.08 -51.63
C ALA A 274 11.77 12.90 -50.43
N ARG A 275 13.00 13.38 -50.63
CA ARG A 275 14.20 13.23 -49.80
C ARG A 275 14.19 14.10 -48.53
N ALA A 276 14.89 13.56 -47.52
CA ALA A 276 15.73 14.17 -46.48
C ALA A 276 15.64 15.68 -46.21
N ARG A 277 15.54 16.03 -44.91
CA ARG A 277 16.37 17.07 -44.27
C ARG A 277 16.52 16.79 -42.78
N THR A 278 17.76 16.44 -42.43
CA THR A 278 18.41 16.60 -41.12
C THR A 278 18.37 18.05 -40.65
N CYS A 279 18.13 18.29 -39.36
CA CYS A 279 18.64 19.47 -38.64
C CYS A 279 19.11 19.05 -37.24
N LEU A 280 20.35 19.41 -36.95
CA LEU A 280 21.06 19.28 -35.67
C LEU A 280 20.55 20.28 -34.61
N HIS A 281 20.76 19.88 -33.36
CA HIS A 281 21.00 20.60 -32.08
C HIS A 281 21.41 22.09 -32.11
N PRO A 282 21.20 22.87 -31.00
CA PRO A 282 21.94 22.74 -29.72
C PRO A 282 21.06 22.86 -28.45
N GLN A 283 21.28 22.08 -27.38
CA GLN A 283 22.22 22.30 -26.25
C GLN A 283 22.18 23.73 -25.65
N VAL A 284 21.61 23.84 -24.45
CA VAL A 284 21.95 24.88 -23.47
C VAL A 284 22.17 24.21 -22.12
N THR A 285 23.40 24.35 -21.64
CA THR A 285 23.93 23.92 -20.34
C THR A 285 24.23 25.19 -19.55
N VAL A 286 23.65 25.35 -18.36
CA VAL A 286 24.10 26.26 -17.29
C VAL A 286 23.58 25.62 -15.99
N GLY A 287 24.30 25.42 -14.91
CA GLY A 287 25.61 25.84 -14.46
C GLY A 287 25.57 25.71 -12.93
N VAL A 288 26.43 24.88 -12.37
CA VAL A 288 26.56 24.67 -10.93
C VAL A 288 27.19 25.90 -10.29
N ALA A 289 26.60 26.42 -9.21
CA ALA A 289 27.28 27.32 -8.29
C ALA A 289 27.00 26.88 -6.86
N ALA A 290 28.04 26.32 -6.24
CA ALA A 290 28.14 26.10 -4.80
C ALA A 290 28.60 27.40 -4.12
N ALA A 291 28.00 27.74 -2.99
CA ALA A 291 28.58 28.66 -2.03
C ALA A 291 28.43 28.06 -0.62
N ARG A 292 29.57 27.70 -0.03
CA ARG A 292 29.77 27.55 1.42
C ARG A 292 30.41 28.85 1.93
N CYS A 293 30.00 29.31 3.11
CA CYS A 293 30.80 29.99 4.13
C CYS A 293 29.87 30.21 5.35
N THR A 294 30.01 29.40 6.42
CA THR A 294 30.77 29.64 7.67
C THR A 294 30.08 30.55 8.69
N ALA A 295 29.68 29.91 9.79
CA ALA A 295 29.83 30.27 11.20
C ALA A 295 29.65 31.73 11.66
N CYS A 296 28.71 31.93 12.59
CA CYS A 296 28.98 32.50 13.92
C CYS A 296 27.72 32.44 14.81
N SER A 297 27.80 31.71 15.92
CA SER A 297 27.02 32.00 17.14
C SER A 297 27.81 33.02 17.98
N PRO A 298 27.17 33.83 18.84
CA PRO A 298 27.06 33.40 20.24
C PRO A 298 25.78 33.83 21.00
N LEU A 299 25.44 32.98 21.97
CA LEU A 299 24.97 33.19 23.36
C LEU A 299 24.09 34.39 23.79
N ASN A 300 23.07 34.01 24.58
CA ASN A 300 22.50 34.63 25.78
C ASN A 300 21.76 35.98 25.68
N SER A 301 20.46 35.99 25.98
CA SER A 301 19.99 36.14 27.37
C SER A 301 18.48 36.35 27.47
N ARG A 302 17.96 35.84 28.59
CA ARG A 302 16.68 36.05 29.28
C ARG A 302 15.85 37.28 28.84
N ARG A 303 14.54 37.06 28.66
CA ARG A 303 13.51 37.70 29.51
C ARG A 303 12.13 37.07 29.29
N SER A 304 11.56 36.62 30.39
CA SER A 304 10.13 36.47 30.59
C SER A 304 9.45 37.82 30.54
N THR A 305 8.25 37.88 29.95
CA THR A 305 7.10 38.58 30.52
C THR A 305 5.81 38.06 29.88
N SER A 306 4.93 37.62 30.77
CA SER A 306 3.51 37.38 30.58
C SER A 306 2.78 38.63 30.07
N LYS A 307 1.79 38.46 29.19
CA LYS A 307 0.63 39.37 29.08
C LYS A 307 -0.61 38.62 28.57
N SER A 308 -1.48 38.34 29.54
CA SER A 308 -2.96 38.47 29.50
C SER A 308 -3.68 38.21 28.18
N ALA A 309 -4.39 37.07 28.13
CA ALA A 309 -5.52 36.86 27.23
C ALA A 309 -6.72 37.66 27.75
N GLN A 310 -7.23 38.56 26.91
CA GLN A 310 -8.49 39.26 27.14
C GLN A 310 -9.56 38.60 26.25
N THR A 311 -10.59 38.11 26.92
CA THR A 311 -11.81 37.55 26.35
C THR A 311 -12.64 38.66 25.69
N SER A 312 -13.14 38.41 24.49
CA SER A 312 -14.39 39.05 24.05
C SER A 312 -15.25 38.04 23.29
N ARG A 313 -16.47 37.89 23.79
CA ARG A 313 -17.59 37.20 23.16
C ARG A 313 -18.10 38.08 22.02
N MET A 314 -18.34 37.53 20.84
CA MET A 314 -19.37 38.02 19.93
C MET A 314 -20.23 36.87 19.47
N SER A 315 -21.43 36.84 20.04
CA SER A 315 -22.60 36.16 19.53
C SER A 315 -23.06 36.80 18.22
N SER A 316 -23.22 36.02 17.17
CA SER A 316 -24.05 36.38 16.03
C SER A 316 -24.84 35.16 15.58
N SER A 317 -26.16 35.31 15.66
CA SER A 317 -27.16 34.35 15.24
C SER A 317 -27.47 34.61 13.76
N TYR A 318 -27.42 33.56 12.94
CA TYR A 318 -27.96 33.60 11.59
C TYR A 318 -28.82 32.35 11.37
N ARG A 319 -30.14 32.54 11.44
CA ARG A 319 -31.14 31.58 10.94
C ARG A 319 -31.28 31.83 9.44
N ALA A 320 -30.98 30.84 8.62
CA ALA A 320 -31.45 30.78 7.24
C ALA A 320 -32.40 29.57 7.12
N GLY A 321 -33.68 29.86 6.83
CA GLY A 321 -34.69 28.86 6.53
C GLY A 321 -34.52 28.30 5.13
N ILE A 322 -34.75 27.00 4.97
CA ILE A 322 -34.86 26.34 3.67
C ILE A 322 -36.21 25.62 3.65
N GLY A 323 -37.12 26.10 2.79
CA GLY A 323 -38.38 25.45 2.48
C GLY A 323 -38.18 24.25 1.52
N PRO A 324 -39.17 23.34 1.40
CA PRO A 324 -38.99 22.07 0.71
C PRO A 324 -39.10 22.22 -0.81
N VAL A 325 -38.10 21.73 -1.54
CA VAL A 325 -38.14 21.64 -3.01
C VAL A 325 -38.63 20.25 -3.43
N LYS A 326 -39.69 20.20 -4.25
CA LYS A 326 -40.27 19.00 -4.85
C LYS A 326 -39.29 18.35 -5.83
N ALA A 327 -39.11 17.03 -5.72
CA ALA A 327 -38.36 16.20 -6.67
C ALA A 327 -39.25 15.66 -7.80
N PRO A 328 -38.82 15.64 -9.07
CA PRO A 328 -39.46 14.83 -10.10
C PRO A 328 -38.95 13.38 -10.05
N ARG A 329 -39.89 12.46 -10.22
CA ARG A 329 -39.70 11.00 -10.22
C ARG A 329 -39.16 10.49 -11.57
N ARG A 330 -38.48 9.34 -11.46
CA ARG A 330 -38.09 8.32 -12.48
C ARG A 330 -36.72 8.55 -13.11
N TYR A 331 -35.76 7.67 -12.82
CA TYR A 331 -35.31 6.59 -13.73
C TYR A 331 -34.30 5.63 -13.06
N PHE A 332 -34.43 4.36 -13.43
CA PHE A 332 -33.52 3.21 -13.30
C PHE A 332 -33.02 2.77 -11.91
N VAL A 333 -33.71 1.76 -11.38
CA VAL A 333 -33.18 0.85 -10.36
C VAL A 333 -32.17 -0.08 -11.03
N THR A 334 -30.90 0.08 -10.70
CA THR A 334 -29.92 -1.02 -10.76
C THR A 334 -29.37 -1.20 -9.36
N HIS A 335 -29.38 -2.44 -8.87
CA HIS A 335 -28.99 -2.79 -7.51
C HIS A 335 -27.53 -2.42 -7.23
N THR A 336 -27.29 -1.31 -6.53
CA THR A 336 -26.00 -0.95 -5.95
C THR A 336 -25.95 -1.37 -4.49
N THR A 337 -25.71 -2.67 -4.24
CA THR A 337 -25.48 -3.25 -2.90
C THR A 337 -24.05 -3.02 -2.36
N TRP A 338 -23.30 -2.06 -2.89
CA TRP A 338 -21.86 -1.91 -2.61
C TRP A 338 -21.55 -1.26 -1.25
N ALA A 339 -22.43 -0.41 -0.71
CA ALA A 339 -22.16 0.31 0.54
C ALA A 339 -22.34 -0.52 1.83
N TRP A 340 -22.99 -1.69 1.77
CA TRP A 340 -23.41 -2.42 2.98
C TRP A 340 -22.56 -3.65 3.33
N ARG A 341 -21.88 -4.26 2.35
CA ARG A 341 -21.19 -5.56 2.56
C ARG A 341 -19.79 -5.46 3.20
N VAL A 342 -19.21 -4.27 3.29
CA VAL A 342 -17.91 -4.04 3.93
C VAL A 342 -18.06 -3.59 5.40
N TRP A 343 -19.29 -3.26 5.86
CA TRP A 343 -19.51 -2.56 7.14
C TRP A 343 -20.68 -3.09 7.99
N THR A 344 -21.02 -4.39 7.91
CA THR A 344 -21.91 -5.02 8.90
C THR A 344 -21.37 -6.37 9.39
N PRO A 345 -20.96 -6.42 10.67
CA PRO A 345 -21.58 -7.36 11.59
C PRO A 345 -22.20 -6.55 12.73
N TRP A 346 -23.32 -7.02 13.30
CA TRP A 346 -24.20 -6.35 14.28
C TRP A 346 -25.42 -5.63 13.69
N ARG A 347 -26.36 -6.43 13.20
CA ARG A 347 -27.78 -6.05 13.25
C ARG A 347 -28.70 -7.27 13.38
N SER A 348 -28.61 -7.97 14.51
CA SER A 348 -29.73 -8.76 15.03
C SER A 348 -29.54 -9.02 16.52
N MET A 349 -30.00 -8.11 17.38
CA MET A 349 -30.48 -8.43 18.73
C MET A 349 -31.00 -7.15 19.38
N ARG A 350 -32.29 -6.88 19.18
CA ARG A 350 -33.13 -6.28 20.22
C ARG A 350 -34.41 -7.08 20.26
N THR A 351 -34.55 -7.92 21.27
CA THR A 351 -35.65 -7.93 22.23
C THR A 351 -35.45 -9.09 23.21
N SER A 352 -35.95 -8.87 24.44
CA SER A 352 -36.05 -9.78 25.60
C SER A 352 -34.77 -10.24 26.32
N GLY A 353 -34.57 -9.68 27.51
CA GLY A 353 -34.71 -10.46 28.74
C GLY A 353 -33.49 -11.24 29.27
N SER A 354 -33.00 -10.78 30.43
CA SER A 354 -32.21 -11.51 31.44
C SER A 354 -30.80 -12.01 31.05
N LEU A 355 -29.78 -11.40 31.67
CA LEU A 355 -28.47 -12.01 31.87
C LEU A 355 -28.64 -13.28 32.72
N ARG A 356 -28.25 -14.44 32.19
CA ARG A 356 -27.75 -15.57 32.99
C ARG A 356 -26.35 -15.91 32.52
N VAL A 357 -25.44 -15.84 33.49
CA VAL A 357 -24.05 -16.27 33.41
C VAL A 357 -24.02 -17.78 33.22
N TRP A 358 -23.23 -18.29 32.27
CA TRP A 358 -22.92 -19.72 32.17
C TRP A 358 -21.40 -19.91 32.22
N ILE A 359 -20.96 -20.57 33.29
CA ILE A 359 -19.59 -21.02 33.53
C ILE A 359 -19.53 -22.47 32.99
N PRO A 360 -18.59 -22.83 32.09
CA PRO A 360 -18.38 -24.22 31.76
C PRO A 360 -17.49 -24.87 32.83
N SER A 361 -18.01 -25.92 33.46
CA SER A 361 -17.29 -26.81 34.34
C SER A 361 -16.55 -27.90 33.55
N ARG A 362 -15.24 -28.00 33.82
CA ARG A 362 -14.27 -29.09 33.60
C ARG A 362 -14.06 -29.64 32.20
#